data_AF-A0A8H7AI57-F1
#
_entry.id   AF-A0A8H7AI57-F1
#
_cell.length_a   1.000
_cell.length_b   1.000
_cell.length_c   1.000
_cell.angle_alpha   90.00
_cell.angle_beta   90.00
_cell.angle_gamma   90.00
#
_symmetry.space_group_name_H-M   'P 1'
#
loop_
_entity.id
_entity.type
_entity.pdbx_description
1 polymer ?
#
loop_
_entity_poly.entity_id
_entity_poly.type
_entity_poly.pdbx_seq_one_letter_code
_entity_poly.pdbx_strand_id
1 'polypeptide(L)'
;MLLPFLIVFCVVLEAFSPTNEGLLTSSNASLLWGPYRPNLYFGIRPRIPNSLLMGLTWSNADDPSDILKNLRHTCEQDEGMAGYGWTAYDVRSGGMQIVNDTGSRLDLITHFAKDLR
;
A
#
# COMPACT_ATOMS: atom_id res chain seq x y z
N MET A 1 17.08 -18.81 11.79
CA MET A 1 15.74 -18.57 12.37
C MET A 1 14.93 -17.87 11.30
N LEU A 2 14.01 -18.56 10.65
CA LEU A 2 13.16 -17.99 9.60
C LEU A 2 12.21 -16.98 10.26
N LEU A 3 12.07 -15.77 9.72
CA LEU A 3 11.10 -14.80 10.24
C LEU A 3 9.69 -15.39 10.06
N PRO A 4 8.85 -15.45 11.11
CA PRO A 4 7.53 -16.06 11.06
C PRO A 4 6.44 -15.10 10.55
N PHE A 5 6.79 -14.20 9.62
CA PHE A 5 5.87 -13.20 9.12
C PHE A 5 5.53 -13.46 7.66
N LEU A 6 4.24 -13.42 7.33
CA LEU A 6 3.77 -13.48 5.96
C LEU A 6 3.56 -12.05 5.47
N ILE A 7 4.37 -11.61 4.51
CA ILE A 7 4.20 -10.35 3.79
C ILE A 7 3.84 -10.69 2.35
N VAL A 8 2.66 -10.26 1.91
CA VAL A 8 2.19 -10.46 0.54
C VAL A 8 1.93 -9.10 -0.09
N PHE A 9 2.62 -8.85 -1.19
CA PHE A 9 2.30 -7.73 -2.06
C PHE A 9 1.26 -8.19 -3.09
N CYS A 10 0.04 -7.67 -2.97
CA CYS A 10 -1.05 -8.05 -3.85
C CYS A 10 -1.21 -7.01 -4.97
N VAL A 11 -1.08 -7.47 -6.21
CA VAL A 11 -1.31 -6.67 -7.40
C VAL A 11 -2.59 -7.19 -8.06
N VAL A 12 -3.63 -6.38 -8.07
CA VAL A 12 -4.89 -6.68 -8.76
C VAL A 12 -4.87 -5.94 -10.11
N LEU A 13 -4.80 -6.72 -11.17
CA LEU A 13 -4.91 -6.24 -12.55
C LEU A 13 -6.38 -6.16 -12.92
N GLU A 14 -6.99 -4.97 -12.82
CA GLU A 14 -8.24 -4.71 -13.54
C GLU A 14 -7.92 -4.31 -14.97
N ALA A 15 -8.67 -4.87 -15.93
CA ALA A 15 -8.37 -4.83 -17.36
C ALA A 15 -8.09 -3.41 -17.88
N PHE A 16 -6.94 -3.26 -18.54
CA PHE A 16 -6.48 -2.04 -19.19
C PHE A 16 -7.51 -1.56 -20.23
N SER A 17 -8.21 -0.47 -19.96
CA SER A 17 -8.88 0.29 -21.02
C SER A 17 -7.86 1.22 -21.69
N PRO A 18 -7.84 1.33 -23.03
CA PRO A 18 -6.95 2.25 -23.71
C PRO A 18 -7.20 3.67 -23.20
N THR A 19 -6.14 4.30 -22.70
CA THR A 19 -6.16 5.67 -22.16
C THR A 19 -6.57 6.66 -23.25
N ASN A 20 -7.59 7.48 -22.99
CA ASN A 20 -7.82 8.69 -23.77
C ASN A 20 -6.62 9.62 -23.56
N GLU A 21 -5.77 9.78 -24.58
CA GLU A 21 -4.48 10.48 -24.50
C GLU A 21 -4.55 11.98 -24.14
N GLY A 22 -5.76 12.53 -23.93
CA GLY A 22 -5.97 13.96 -23.65
C GLY A 22 -5.82 14.42 -22.20
N LEU A 23 -5.63 13.55 -21.19
CA LEU A 23 -5.66 13.94 -19.77
C LEU A 23 -4.27 14.16 -19.12
N LEU A 24 -3.20 13.62 -19.71
CA LEU A 24 -1.85 13.67 -19.14
C LEU A 24 -1.05 14.86 -19.70
N THR A 25 -1.51 16.08 -19.43
CA THR A 25 -0.62 17.25 -19.56
C THR A 25 0.59 17.06 -18.65
N SER A 26 1.78 17.54 -19.05
CA SER A 26 3.06 17.30 -18.35
C SER A 26 3.05 17.66 -16.86
N SER A 27 2.18 18.58 -16.41
CA SER A 27 1.94 18.90 -15.00
C SER A 27 1.32 17.76 -14.19
N ASN A 28 0.60 16.84 -14.83
CA ASN A 28 -0.04 15.67 -14.23
C ASN A 28 0.86 14.43 -14.16
N ALA A 29 1.96 14.37 -14.93
CA ALA A 29 2.82 13.19 -14.98
C ALA A 29 3.38 12.83 -13.59
N SER A 30 3.86 13.83 -12.83
CA SER A 30 4.37 13.63 -11.47
C SER A 30 3.29 13.26 -10.44
N LEU A 31 2.01 13.53 -10.73
CA LEU A 31 0.87 13.20 -9.88
C LEU A 31 0.18 11.90 -10.31
N LEU A 32 0.63 11.28 -11.40
CA LEU A 32 0.02 10.10 -11.97
C LEU A 32 -0.06 8.98 -10.93
N TRP A 33 1.06 8.67 -10.29
CA TRP A 33 1.17 7.62 -9.28
C TRP A 33 1.19 8.18 -7.86
N GLY A 34 0.49 7.49 -6.97
CA GLY A 34 0.49 7.78 -5.54
C GLY A 34 -0.33 6.75 -4.75
N PRO A 35 -0.29 6.83 -3.42
CA PRO A 35 -1.07 6.01 -2.52
C PRO A 35 -2.53 6.49 -2.48
N TYR A 36 -3.22 6.49 -3.62
CA TYR A 36 -4.59 7.04 -3.76
C TYR A 36 -5.69 6.08 -3.31
N ARG A 37 -5.38 5.14 -2.41
CA ARG A 37 -6.32 4.20 -1.79
C ARG A 37 -6.24 4.32 -0.27
N PRO A 38 -6.73 5.44 0.32
CA PRO A 38 -6.54 5.76 1.74
C PRO A 38 -7.27 4.83 2.71
N ASN A 39 -8.19 4.00 2.20
CA ASN A 39 -8.85 2.95 2.99
C ASN A 39 -7.94 1.74 3.26
N LEU A 40 -6.75 1.69 2.65
CA LEU A 40 -5.75 0.65 2.86
C LEU A 40 -4.57 1.19 3.64
N TYR A 41 -3.94 0.34 4.44
CA TYR A 41 -2.71 0.70 5.14
C TYR A 41 -1.63 1.15 4.15
N PHE A 42 -1.44 0.42 3.05
CA PHE A 42 -0.60 0.85 1.94
C PHE A 42 -1.22 0.40 0.62
N GLY A 43 -1.79 1.34 -0.13
CA GLY A 43 -2.47 1.07 -1.41
C GLY A 43 -2.12 2.09 -2.48
N ILE A 44 -1.57 1.62 -3.60
CA ILE A 44 -1.10 2.45 -4.71
C ILE A 44 -2.06 2.29 -5.90
N ARG A 45 -2.33 3.40 -6.59
CA ARG A 45 -3.15 3.45 -7.79
C ARG A 45 -2.69 4.61 -8.68
N PRO A 46 -2.68 4.48 -10.02
CA PRO A 46 -2.50 5.62 -10.89
C PRO A 46 -3.82 6.38 -11.08
N ARG A 47 -3.76 7.68 -11.37
CA ARG A 47 -4.94 8.52 -11.72
C ARG A 47 -5.46 8.23 -13.14
N ILE A 48 -5.59 6.95 -13.48
CA ILE A 48 -6.17 6.44 -14.71
C ILE A 48 -7.39 5.58 -14.33
N PRO A 49 -8.56 5.77 -14.95
CA PRO A 49 -9.71 4.88 -14.77
C PRO A 49 -9.37 3.44 -15.20
N ASN A 50 -9.95 2.42 -14.55
CA ASN A 50 -9.78 1.00 -14.89
C ASN A 50 -8.31 0.60 -15.11
N SER A 51 -7.51 0.74 -14.06
CA SER A 51 -6.05 0.62 -14.12
C SER A 51 -5.52 -0.24 -12.98
N LEU A 52 -4.19 -0.37 -12.91
CA LEU A 52 -3.50 -1.18 -11.91
C LEU A 52 -3.86 -0.75 -10.48
N LEU A 53 -4.31 -1.69 -9.68
CA LEU A 53 -4.52 -1.51 -8.24
C LEU A 53 -3.49 -2.34 -7.49
N MET A 54 -2.77 -1.71 -6.58
CA MET A 54 -1.77 -2.38 -5.74
C MET A 54 -2.13 -2.19 -4.28
N GLY A 55 -1.78 -3.17 -3.45
CA GLY A 55 -1.97 -3.12 -2.02
C GLY A 55 -0.99 -4.02 -1.28
N LEU A 56 -0.61 -3.60 -0.08
CA LEU A 56 0.13 -4.43 0.85
C LEU A 56 -0.84 -5.18 1.76
N THR A 57 -0.49 -6.43 2.04
CA THR A 57 -1.17 -7.28 3.00
C THR A 57 -0.14 -8.02 3.83
N TRP A 58 -0.36 -8.14 5.14
CA TRP A 58 0.54 -8.89 6.02
C TRP A 58 -0.23 -9.59 7.13
N SER A 59 0.39 -10.60 7.71
CA SER A 59 -0.12 -11.32 8.89
C SER A 59 1.02 -12.00 9.63
N ASN A 60 0.81 -12.27 10.92
CA ASN A 60 1.68 -13.15 11.68
C ASN A 60 1.46 -14.61 11.24
N ALA A 61 2.54 -15.34 10.98
CA ALA A 61 2.51 -16.73 10.50
C ALA A 61 3.09 -17.72 11.51
N ASP A 62 3.13 -17.36 12.80
CA ASP A 62 3.51 -18.28 13.88
C ASP A 62 2.51 -19.45 13.98
N ASP A 63 1.21 -19.17 13.79
CA ASP A 63 0.16 -20.17 13.69
C ASP A 63 -0.53 -20.09 12.32
N PRO A 64 -0.38 -21.11 11.45
CA PRO A 64 -1.04 -21.16 10.15
C PRO A 64 -2.56 -21.01 10.19
N SER A 65 -3.20 -21.42 11.29
CA SER A 65 -4.66 -21.35 11.45
C SER A 65 -5.17 -19.94 11.72
N ASP A 66 -4.29 -19.02 12.11
CA ASP A 66 -4.62 -17.64 12.45
C ASP A 66 -4.20 -16.63 11.37
N ILE A 67 -3.42 -17.05 10.35
CA ILE A 67 -2.96 -16.19 9.26
C ILE A 67 -4.11 -15.40 8.62
N LEU A 68 -5.21 -16.10 8.27
CA LEU A 68 -6.35 -15.48 7.60
C LEU A 68 -7.20 -14.61 8.53
N LYS A 69 -7.19 -14.89 9.84
CA LYS A 69 -7.96 -14.12 10.83
C LYS A 69 -7.30 -12.79 11.16
N ASN A 70 -5.96 -12.78 11.17
CA ASN A 70 -5.14 -11.61 11.50
C ASN A 70 -4.58 -10.90 10.25
N LEU A 71 -5.19 -11.14 9.09
CA LEU A 71 -4.74 -10.57 7.82
C LEU A 71 -5.03 -9.06 7.79
N ARG A 72 -3.97 -8.24 7.79
CA ARG A 72 -4.07 -6.79 7.69
C ARG A 72 -4.10 -6.34 6.23
N HIS A 73 -5.05 -5.48 5.87
CA HIS A 73 -5.11 -4.88 4.54
C HIS A 73 -5.79 -3.49 4.56
N THR A 74 -7.02 -3.43 5.06
CA THR A 74 -7.80 -2.21 5.22
C THR A 74 -7.51 -1.54 6.56
N CYS A 75 -7.67 -0.22 6.60
CA CYS A 75 -7.53 0.60 7.80
C CYS A 75 -8.71 0.39 8.75
N GLU A 76 -8.82 -0.81 9.34
CA GLU A 76 -9.82 -1.12 10.35
C GLU A 76 -9.40 -0.60 11.73
N GLN A 77 -10.37 -0.18 12.53
CA GLN A 77 -10.14 0.16 13.92
C GLN A 77 -10.23 -1.11 14.76
N ASP A 78 -9.18 -1.93 14.66
CA ASP A 78 -9.08 -3.21 15.35
C ASP A 78 -8.16 -3.14 16.59
N GLU A 79 -8.31 -4.12 17.48
CA GLU A 79 -7.36 -4.29 18.58
C GLU A 79 -5.99 -4.73 18.02
N GLY A 80 -4.92 -4.11 18.51
CA GLY A 80 -3.54 -4.45 18.17
C GLY A 80 -2.87 -3.55 17.14
N MET A 81 -3.58 -2.65 16.46
CA MET A 81 -2.96 -1.61 15.65
C MET A 81 -2.56 -0.40 16.52
N ALA A 82 -1.26 -0.27 16.83
CA ALA A 82 -0.77 0.79 17.71
C ALA A 82 -0.63 2.15 17.00
N GLY A 83 -0.44 2.13 15.69
CA GLY A 83 -0.41 3.34 14.89
C GLY A 83 0.06 3.09 13.47
N TYR A 84 -0.38 3.93 12.55
CA TYR A 84 0.08 3.91 11.17
C TYR A 84 0.02 5.31 10.58
N GLY A 85 0.97 5.64 9.71
CA GLY A 85 0.95 6.93 9.05
C GLY A 85 2.22 7.25 8.27
N TRP A 86 2.10 8.26 7.42
CA TRP A 86 3.23 8.85 6.73
C TRP A 86 4.00 9.75 7.69
N THR A 87 5.27 9.44 7.91
CA THR A 87 6.17 10.30 8.69
C THR A 87 6.62 11.51 7.88
N ALA A 88 6.86 11.31 6.60
CA ALA A 88 7.10 12.33 5.60
C ALA A 88 6.53 11.87 4.27
N TYR A 89 5.77 12.71 3.59
CA TYR A 89 5.20 12.38 2.29
C TYR A 89 5.06 13.63 1.41
N ASP A 90 5.65 13.56 0.23
CA ASP A 90 5.48 14.53 -0.86
C ASP A 90 4.73 13.85 -2.01
N VAL A 91 3.67 14.52 -2.50
CA VAL A 91 2.79 13.97 -3.53
C VAL A 91 3.46 13.76 -4.88
N ARG A 92 4.62 14.36 -5.15
CA ARG A 92 5.37 14.29 -6.42
C ARG A 92 6.59 13.39 -6.35
N SER A 93 7.27 13.26 -5.22
CA SER A 93 8.44 12.37 -5.07
C SER A 93 8.14 11.08 -4.30
N GLY A 94 7.21 11.12 -3.35
CA GLY A 94 6.85 10.00 -2.46
C GLY A 94 7.23 10.26 -1.00
N GLY A 95 7.45 9.21 -0.22
CA GLY A 95 7.66 9.35 1.22
C GLY A 95 7.94 8.05 1.97
N MET A 96 7.91 8.14 3.30
CA MET A 96 8.08 7.03 4.23
C MET A 96 6.87 6.92 5.16
N GLN A 97 6.28 5.74 5.22
CA GLN A 97 5.24 5.39 6.18
C GLN A 97 5.79 4.38 7.20
N ILE A 98 5.29 4.50 8.42
CA ILE A 98 5.50 3.54 9.49
C ILE A 98 4.14 2.96 9.88
N VAL A 99 4.10 1.65 10.11
CA VAL A 99 2.96 0.93 10.66
C VAL A 99 3.45 0.09 11.84
N ASN A 100 2.89 0.34 13.01
CA ASN A 100 3.18 -0.35 14.26
C ASN A 100 2.01 -1.30 14.58
N ASP A 101 2.18 -2.58 14.27
CA ASP A 101 1.18 -3.62 14.52
C ASP A 101 1.61 -4.48 15.72
N THR A 102 1.13 -4.10 16.90
CA THR A 102 1.38 -4.84 18.15
C THR A 102 0.69 -6.20 18.13
N GLY A 103 -0.47 -6.32 17.47
CA GLY A 103 -1.20 -7.58 17.32
C GLY A 103 -0.39 -8.63 16.55
N SER A 104 0.25 -8.21 15.46
CA SER A 104 1.14 -9.08 14.66
C SER A 104 2.58 -9.14 15.20
N ARG A 105 2.94 -8.34 16.21
CA ARG A 105 4.31 -8.14 16.73
C ARG A 105 5.30 -7.70 15.64
N LEU A 106 4.89 -6.74 14.82
CA LEU A 106 5.61 -6.35 13.63
C LEU A 106 5.53 -4.84 13.40
N ASP A 107 6.69 -4.24 13.15
CA ASP A 107 6.82 -2.85 12.71
C ASP A 107 7.21 -2.84 11.23
N LEU A 108 6.38 -2.23 10.39
CA LEU A 108 6.62 -2.07 8.96
C LEU A 108 7.07 -0.65 8.65
N ILE A 109 8.11 -0.55 7.82
CA ILE A 109 8.54 0.69 7.22
C ILE A 109 8.33 0.55 5.71
N THR A 110 7.47 1.37 5.14
CA THR A 110 7.18 1.39 3.70
C THR A 110 7.74 2.66 3.09
N HIS A 111 8.59 2.50 2.07
CA HIS A 111 9.06 3.62 1.25
C HIS A 111 8.33 3.61 -0.08
N PHE A 112 7.77 4.75 -0.46
CA PHE A 112 7.23 4.98 -1.78
C PHE A 112 8.09 6.03 -2.47
N ALA A 113 8.61 5.72 -3.65
CA ALA A 113 9.42 6.63 -4.44
C ALA A 113 8.98 6.58 -5.90
N LYS A 114 9.09 7.72 -6.59
CA LYS A 114 8.82 7.84 -8.02
C LYS A 114 10.09 8.34 -8.70
N ASP A 115 10.56 7.60 -9.70
CA ASP A 115 11.57 8.11 -10.63
C ASP A 115 10.85 8.85 -11.76
N LEU A 116 11.16 10.13 -11.95
CA LEU A 116 10.52 11.02 -12.93
C LEU A 116 11.50 11.42 -14.05
N ARG A 117 12.55 10.62 -14.27
CA ARG A 117 13.49 10.81 -15.38
C ARG A 117 12.84 10.56 -16.73
#